data_AF-A0A6V7KQJ5-F1
#
_entry.id   AF-A0A6V7KQJ5-F1
#
_cell.length_a   1.000
_cell.length_b   1.000
_cell.length_c   1.000
_cell.angle_alpha   90.00
_cell.angle_beta   90.00
_cell.angle_gamma   90.00
#
_symmetry.space_group_name_H-M   'P 1'
#
loop_
_entity.id
_entity.type
_entity.pdbx_description
1 polymer ?
#
loop_
_entity_poly.entity_id
_entity_poly.type
_entity_poly.pdbx_seq_one_letter_code
_entity_poly.pdbx_strand_id
1 'polypeptide(L)'
;PSRTHVTSIQFEQDGDVVTGDSDGFITVYSVDADGAYFVRMEFEAHNKGISCLVMLSEGTLLSGGEKDRKIAAWDSLQNYKRITDTK
;
A
#
# COMPACT_ATOMS: atom_id res chain seq x y z
N PRO A 1 -14.65 0.30 9.51
CA PRO A 1 -13.84 -0.87 9.09
C PRO A 1 -13.42 -1.68 10.32
N SER A 2 -13.61 -3.01 10.30
CA SER A 2 -12.98 -3.89 11.30
C SER A 2 -11.47 -3.63 11.27
N ARG A 3 -10.86 -3.34 12.43
CA ARG A 3 -9.41 -3.12 12.50
C ARG A 3 -8.70 -4.43 12.21
N THR A 4 -7.98 -4.48 11.09
CA THR A 4 -7.14 -5.59 10.65
C THR A 4 -5.72 -5.40 11.18
N HIS A 5 -4.91 -6.45 11.14
CA HIS A 5 -3.52 -6.35 11.54
C HIS A 5 -2.72 -5.68 10.42
N VAL A 6 -2.04 -4.57 10.72
CA VAL A 6 -1.01 -4.01 9.84
C VAL A 6 0.16 -4.99 9.80
N THR A 7 0.52 -5.43 8.60
CA THR A 7 1.56 -6.44 8.36
C THR A 7 2.83 -5.82 7.80
N SER A 8 2.73 -4.65 7.18
CA SER A 8 3.84 -3.98 6.49
C SER A 8 3.62 -2.47 6.43
N ILE A 9 4.72 -1.71 6.38
CA ILE A 9 4.73 -0.24 6.32
C ILE A 9 5.88 0.26 5.44
N GLN A 10 5.64 1.33 4.68
CA GLN A 10 6.62 2.06 3.87
C GLN A 10 6.31 3.56 3.88
N PHE A 11 7.31 4.39 3.59
CA PHE A 11 7.14 5.82 3.35
C PHE A 11 7.26 6.14 1.85
N GLU A 12 6.46 7.07 1.37
CA GLU A 12 6.71 7.80 0.11
C GLU A 12 7.80 8.86 0.32
N GLN A 13 8.35 9.40 -0.77
CA GLN A 13 9.36 10.47 -0.71
C GLN A 13 8.83 11.74 -0.05
N ASP A 14 7.54 12.03 -0.22
CA ASP A 14 6.88 13.21 0.34
C ASP A 14 6.46 13.04 1.81
N GLY A 15 6.73 11.87 2.41
CA GLY A 15 6.42 11.57 3.83
C GLY A 15 5.06 10.93 4.08
N ASP A 16 4.26 10.71 3.03
CA ASP A 16 3.05 9.88 3.10
C ASP A 16 3.41 8.45 3.51
N VAL A 17 2.53 7.81 4.27
CA VAL A 17 2.73 6.46 4.82
C VAL A 17 1.86 5.48 4.06
N VAL A 18 2.43 4.36 3.64
CA VAL A 18 1.72 3.25 3.01
C VAL A 18 1.76 2.05 3.93
N THR A 19 0.60 1.47 4.22
CA THR A 19 0.50 0.22 5.00
C THR A 19 -0.21 -0.86 4.24
N GLY A 20 0.20 -2.10 4.44
CA GLY A 20 -0.54 -3.29 4.03
C GLY A 20 -1.13 -4.00 5.24
N ASP A 21 -2.26 -4.67 5.05
CA ASP A 21 -2.95 -5.37 6.14
C ASP A 21 -3.21 -6.86 5.87
N SER A 22 -3.75 -7.56 6.88
CA SER A 22 -4.08 -8.98 6.84
C SER A 22 -5.29 -9.34 5.95
N ASP A 23 -6.07 -8.36 5.51
CA ASP A 23 -7.23 -8.57 4.64
C ASP A 23 -6.92 -8.28 3.16
N GLY A 24 -5.72 -7.77 2.87
CA GLY A 24 -5.24 -7.54 1.51
C GLY A 24 -5.41 -6.11 1.02
N PHE A 25 -5.70 -5.18 1.93
CA PHE A 25 -5.83 -3.76 1.63
C PHE A 25 -4.51 -3.03 1.79
N ILE A 26 -4.30 -2.08 0.88
CA ILE A 26 -3.31 -1.02 1.04
C ILE A 26 -4.05 0.23 1.49
N THR A 27 -3.57 0.82 2.58
CA THR A 27 -4.06 2.11 3.09
C THR A 27 -2.93 3.12 3.02
N VAL A 28 -3.21 4.29 2.47
CA VAL A 28 -2.25 5.39 2.34
C VAL A 28 -2.69 6.52 3.25
N TYR A 29 -1.78 7.00 4.08
CA TYR A 29 -1.98 8.08 5.02
C TYR A 29 -1.15 9.29 4.60
N SER A 30 -1.77 10.46 4.68
CA SER A 30 -1.07 11.73 4.56
C SER A 30 -1.09 12.47 5.88
N VAL A 31 -0.19 13.43 6.02
CA VAL A 31 -0.12 14.30 7.20
C VAL A 31 -0.67 15.68 6.85
N ASP A 32 -1.55 16.21 7.70
CA ASP A 32 -2.06 17.58 7.53
C ASP A 32 -1.09 18.62 8.14
N ALA A 33 -1.47 19.90 8.04
CA ALA A 33 -0.65 21.01 8.54
C ALA A 33 -0.44 20.99 10.07
N ASP A 34 -1.31 20.32 10.81
CA ASP A 34 -1.24 20.19 12.27
C ASP A 34 -0.44 18.94 12.69
N GLY A 35 0.09 18.17 11.72
CA GLY A 35 0.86 16.95 11.97
C GLY A 35 -0.03 15.73 12.22
N ALA A 36 -1.33 15.81 11.97
CA ALA A 36 -2.23 14.68 12.13
C ALA A 36 -2.27 13.81 10.86
N TYR A 37 -2.08 12.50 11.05
CA TYR A 37 -2.21 11.53 9.97
C TYR A 37 -3.68 11.20 9.70
N PHE A 38 -4.07 11.21 8.43
CA PHE A 38 -5.41 10.83 7.97
C PHE A 38 -5.33 9.89 6.77
N VAL A 39 -6.35 9.05 6.59
CA VAL A 39 -6.44 8.14 5.42
C VAL A 39 -6.72 8.97 4.17
N ARG A 40 -5.75 9.03 3.26
CA ARG A 40 -5.90 9.63 1.93
C ARG A 40 -6.66 8.70 0.99
N MET A 41 -6.33 7.41 1.03
CA MET A 41 -6.97 6.39 0.20
C MET A 41 -6.78 4.98 0.75
N GLU A 42 -7.66 4.09 0.33
CA GLU A 42 -7.63 2.66 0.67
C GLU A 42 -8.12 1.86 -0.54
N PHE A 43 -7.45 0.75 -0.85
CA PHE A 43 -7.82 -0.12 -1.97
C PHE A 43 -7.38 -1.56 -1.75
N GLU A 44 -8.15 -2.49 -2.31
CA GLU A 44 -7.81 -3.92 -2.29
C GLU A 44 -6.68 -4.20 -3.28
N ALA A 45 -5.55 -4.66 -2.76
CA ALA A 45 -4.38 -5.02 -3.56
C ALA A 45 -4.30 -6.53 -3.83
N HIS A 46 -4.73 -7.32 -2.84
CA HIS A 46 -4.69 -8.78 -2.83
C HIS A 46 -5.96 -9.34 -2.17
N ASN A 47 -6.32 -10.59 -2.46
CA ASN A 47 -7.53 -11.21 -1.89
C ASN A 47 -7.39 -11.69 -0.43
N LYS A 48 -6.20 -11.48 0.18
CA LYS A 48 -5.78 -11.77 1.56
C LYS A 48 -4.52 -10.97 1.88
N GLY A 49 -4.02 -11.18 3.10
CA GLY A 49 -2.84 -10.56 3.70
C GLY A 49 -1.75 -10.13 2.74
N ILE A 50 -1.35 -8.88 2.88
CA ILE A 50 -0.15 -8.34 2.27
C ILE A 50 1.02 -8.75 3.15
N SER A 51 1.99 -9.45 2.60
CA SER A 51 3.15 -9.96 3.34
C SER A 51 4.34 -8.99 3.32
N CYS A 52 4.40 -8.11 2.32
CA CYS A 52 5.48 -7.13 2.16
C CYS A 52 5.06 -5.96 1.27
N LEU A 53 5.72 -4.82 1.50
CA LEU A 53 5.64 -3.61 0.69
C LEU A 53 7.05 -3.07 0.43
N VAL A 54 7.30 -2.58 -0.78
CA VAL A 54 8.55 -1.90 -1.15
C VAL A 54 8.21 -0.71 -2.05
N MET A 55 8.60 0.50 -1.64
CA MET A 55 8.51 1.70 -2.47
C MET A 55 9.83 1.90 -3.23
N LEU A 56 9.76 1.99 -4.56
CA LEU A 56 10.90 2.26 -5.42
C LEU A 56 11.11 3.78 -5.60
N SER A 57 12.34 4.17 -5.94
CA SER A 57 12.73 5.59 -6.06
C SER A 57 11.97 6.36 -7.15
N GLU A 58 11.41 5.66 -8.13
CA GLU A 58 10.64 6.23 -9.23
C GLU A 58 9.13 6.32 -8.95
N GLY A 59 8.67 5.96 -7.74
CA GLY A 59 7.26 6.03 -7.36
C GLY A 59 6.44 4.76 -7.66
N THR A 60 7.10 3.66 -8.01
CA THR A 60 6.42 2.35 -8.09
C THR A 60 6.39 1.71 -6.71
N LEU A 61 5.19 1.40 -6.22
CA LEU A 61 5.01 0.53 -5.05
C LEU A 61 4.87 -0.92 -5.51
N LEU A 62 5.63 -1.82 -4.90
CA LEU A 62 5.45 -3.27 -5.02
C LEU A 62 4.77 -3.81 -3.76
N SER A 63 3.78 -4.69 -3.95
CA SER A 63 3.11 -5.43 -2.88
C SER A 63 3.17 -6.93 -3.13
N GLY A 64 3.43 -7.72 -2.09
CA GLY A 64 3.43 -9.19 -2.16
C GLY A 64 2.26 -9.79 -1.39
N GLY A 65 1.38 -10.52 -2.08
CA GLY A 65 0.21 -11.18 -1.50
C GLY A 65 0.51 -12.56 -0.94
N GLU A 66 0.00 -12.84 0.27
CA GLU A 66 0.23 -14.11 0.97
C GLU A 66 -0.48 -15.28 0.28
N LYS A 67 -1.80 -15.15 0.04
CA LYS A 67 -2.62 -16.26 -0.46
C LYS A 67 -2.61 -16.38 -1.98
N ASP A 68 -2.69 -15.24 -2.68
CA ASP A 68 -2.66 -15.26 -4.15
C ASP A 68 -1.27 -15.56 -4.71
N ARG A 69 -0.23 -15.40 -3.87
CA ARG A 69 1.19 -15.62 -4.17
C ARG A 69 1.67 -14.75 -5.33
N LYS A 70 1.09 -13.57 -5.49
CA LYS A 70 1.43 -12.62 -6.55
C LYS A 70 2.18 -11.42 -6.01
N ILE A 71 3.01 -10.84 -6.86
CA ILE A 71 3.50 -9.48 -6.69
C ILE A 71 2.68 -8.57 -7.60
N ALA A 72 2.19 -7.46 -7.06
CA ALA A 72 1.51 -6.42 -7.83
C ALA A 72 2.33 -5.13 -7.79
N ALA A 73 2.28 -4.38 -8.88
CA ALA A 73 2.95 -3.08 -8.99
C ALA A 73 1.91 -1.96 -9.15
N TRP A 74 2.15 -0.84 -8.47
CA TRP A 74 1.23 0.30 -8.38
C TRP A 74 1.99 1.60 -8.64
N ASP A 75 1.41 2.49 -9.44
CA ASP A 75 1.97 3.81 -9.74
C ASP A 75 1.46 4.84 -8.72
N SER A 76 2.31 5.23 -7.75
CA SER A 76 1.91 6.18 -6.70
C SER A 76 1.61 7.58 -7.26
N LEU A 77 2.26 7.96 -8.37
CA LEU A 77 2.05 9.25 -9.04
C LEU A 77 0.70 9.31 -9.78
N GLN A 78 0.06 8.15 -10.00
CA GLN A 78 -1.24 8.01 -10.62
C GLN A 78 -2.29 7.41 -9.68
N ASN A 79 -2.32 7.85 -8.43
CA ASN A 79 -3.26 7.37 -7.39
C ASN A 79 -3.25 5.84 -7.26
N TYR A 80 -2.06 5.25 -7.19
CA TYR A 80 -1.85 3.81 -7.06
C TYR A 80 -2.56 2.99 -8.13
N LYS A 81 -2.58 3.49 -9.37
CA LYS A 81 -3.11 2.72 -10.50
C LYS A 81 -2.25 1.47 -10.70
N ARG A 82 -2.91 0.32 -10.83
CA ARG A 82 -2.24 -0.96 -11.06
C ARG A 82 -1.50 -0.97 -12.40
N ILE A 83 -0.20 -1.26 -12.36
CA ILE A 83 0.67 -1.30 -13.55
C ILE A 83 0.62 -2.70 -14.18
N THR A 84 0.88 -3.74 -13.39
CA THR A 84 0.92 -5.13 -13.86
C THR A 84 0.82 -6.15 -12.72
N ASP A 85 0.55 -7.40 -13.11
CA ASP A 85 0.63 -8.57 -12.25
C ASP A 85 1.84 -9.38 -12.66
N THR A 86 2.60 -9.89 -11.68
CA THR A 86 3.56 -10.94 -12.01
C THR A 86 2.83 -12.16 -12.55
N LYS A 87 3.40 -12.76 -13.60
CA LYS A 87 2.92 -13.98 -14.24
C LYS A 87 2.91 -15.17 -13.29
#